data_AF-A0A087U403-F1
#
_entry.id   AF-A0A087U403-F1
#
_cell.length_a   1.000
_cell.length_b   1.000
_cell.length_c   1.000
_cell.angle_alpha   90.00
_cell.angle_beta   90.00
_cell.angle_gamma   90.00
#
_symmetry.space_group_name_H-M   'P 1'
#
loop_
_entity.id
_entity.type
_entity.pdbx_description
1 polymer ?
#
loop_
_entity_poly.entity_id
_entity_poly.type
_entity_poly.pdbx_seq_one_letter_code
_entity_poly.pdbx_strand_id
1 'polypeptide(L)'
;MDEFCENLSEKLRCLSPNFDSQRYDDDEFETATSAEQIEVEDSVQKCIQVIKNIVEIDPKCPTLLREKHLQFLKKGLTVLPTSLQVLDASRAWLVYWILHGIQLLDEPITEELKTHIIAFLR
;
A
#
# COMPACT_ATOMS: atom_id res chain seq x y z
N MET A 1 15.93 -18.22 22.34
CA MET A 1 16.25 -18.75 21.00
C MET A 1 16.26 -17.54 20.11
N ASP A 2 17.46 -16.96 20.00
CA ASP A 2 17.70 -15.68 19.36
C ASP A 2 17.75 -15.89 17.85
N GLU A 3 16.67 -15.50 17.19
CA GLU A 3 16.55 -15.53 15.75
C GLU A 3 17.02 -14.17 15.21
N PHE A 4 18.25 -14.17 14.70
CA PHE A 4 18.84 -13.19 13.77
C PHE A 4 18.00 -11.93 13.49
N CYS A 5 18.26 -10.84 14.24
CA CYS A 5 17.91 -9.51 13.76
C CYS A 5 18.86 -9.14 12.62
N GLU A 6 18.61 -9.67 11.42
CA GLU A 6 19.27 -9.22 10.20
C GLU A 6 18.94 -7.74 9.97
N ASN A 7 19.96 -6.92 9.72
CA ASN A 7 19.82 -5.49 9.55
C ASN A 7 18.98 -5.19 8.28
N LEU A 8 17.71 -4.80 8.46
CA LEU A 8 16.79 -4.53 7.35
C LEU A 8 17.24 -3.34 6.49
N SER A 9 18.02 -2.41 7.06
CA SER A 9 18.65 -1.30 6.32
C SER A 9 19.46 -1.80 5.13
N GLU A 10 20.19 -2.90 5.29
CA GLU A 10 21.05 -3.47 4.25
C GLU A 10 20.26 -4.22 3.16
N LYS A 11 18.97 -4.48 3.38
CA LYS A 11 18.09 -5.19 2.43
C LYS A 11 17.18 -4.25 1.64
N LEU A 12 16.86 -3.08 2.18
CA LEU A 12 15.96 -2.15 1.51
C LEU A 12 16.67 -1.51 0.31
N ARG A 13 16.29 -1.91 -0.91
CA ARG A 13 16.83 -1.38 -2.18
C ARG A 13 16.86 0.16 -2.22
N CYS A 14 15.79 0.79 -1.71
CA CYS A 14 15.63 2.25 -1.68
C CYS A 14 16.59 2.96 -0.72
N LEU A 15 17.25 2.24 0.19
CA LEU A 15 18.26 2.78 1.11
C LEU A 15 19.69 2.46 0.67
N SER A 16 19.85 1.79 -0.48
CA SER A 16 21.18 1.48 -1.01
C SER A 16 21.94 2.77 -1.38
N PRO A 17 23.28 2.80 -1.23
CA PRO A 17 24.09 4.01 -1.48
C PRO A 17 23.94 4.59 -2.89
N ASN A 18 23.65 3.74 -3.88
CA ASN A 18 23.51 4.12 -5.28
C ASN A 18 22.05 4.28 -5.70
N PHE A 19 21.11 4.43 -4.76
CA PHE A 19 19.71 4.57 -5.13
C PHE A 19 19.45 5.89 -5.88
N ASP A 20 20.11 6.98 -5.49
CA ASP A 20 19.95 8.29 -6.12
C ASP A 20 20.42 8.32 -7.59
N SER A 21 21.26 7.37 -8.02
CA SER A 21 21.64 7.26 -9.43
C SER A 21 20.55 6.66 -10.32
N GLN A 22 19.41 6.23 -9.74
CA GLN A 22 18.25 5.71 -10.47
C GLN A 22 17.19 6.79 -10.71
N ARG A 23 17.43 8.03 -10.28
CA ARG A 23 16.55 9.15 -10.56
C ARG A 23 16.44 9.41 -12.05
N TYR A 24 15.27 9.89 -12.47
CA TYR A 24 15.03 10.27 -13.84
C TYR A 24 15.95 11.43 -14.23
N ASP A 25 16.59 11.28 -15.39
CA ASP A 25 17.37 12.32 -16.07
C ASP A 25 16.57 12.74 -17.30
N ASP A 26 16.28 14.04 -17.41
CA ASP A 26 15.50 14.58 -18.52
C ASP A 26 16.36 15.02 -19.71
N ASP A 27 17.67 14.75 -19.66
CA ASP A 27 18.65 15.11 -20.69
C ASP A 27 18.64 16.61 -21.03
N GLU A 28 18.22 17.47 -20.09
CA GLU A 28 17.99 18.91 -20.28
C GLU A 28 16.82 19.23 -21.25
N PHE A 29 15.92 18.28 -21.50
CA PHE A 29 14.73 18.43 -22.36
C PHE A 29 13.43 18.32 -21.56
N GLU A 30 13.07 19.42 -20.89
CA GLU A 30 11.84 19.47 -20.11
C GLU A 30 10.59 19.29 -20.99
N THR A 31 9.70 18.41 -20.53
CA THR A 31 8.37 18.17 -21.08
C THR A 31 7.37 18.03 -19.94
N ALA A 32 6.08 18.05 -20.26
CA ALA A 32 5.04 17.76 -19.26
C ALA A 32 5.26 16.40 -18.57
N THR A 33 5.78 15.39 -19.28
CA THR A 33 6.06 14.08 -18.68
C THR A 33 7.26 14.11 -17.73
N SER A 34 8.36 14.81 -18.09
CA SER A 34 9.52 14.89 -17.20
C SER A 34 9.22 15.70 -15.94
N ALA A 35 8.49 16.81 -16.07
CA ALA A 35 8.07 17.62 -14.93
C ALA A 35 7.27 16.81 -13.90
N GLU A 36 6.25 16.07 -14.34
CA GLU A 36 5.42 15.22 -13.46
C GLU A 36 6.22 14.06 -12.86
N GLN A 37 7.12 13.43 -13.63
CA GLN A 37 7.98 12.36 -13.12
C GLN A 37 8.91 12.87 -12.00
N ILE A 38 9.53 14.03 -12.19
CA ILE A 38 10.42 14.65 -11.19
C ILE A 38 9.63 15.00 -9.92
N GLU A 39 8.43 15.57 -10.06
CA GLU A 39 7.57 15.90 -8.92
C GLU A 39 7.20 14.63 -8.10
N VAL A 40 6.86 13.54 -8.78
CA VAL A 40 6.58 12.26 -8.11
C VAL A 40 7.82 11.72 -7.41
N GLU A 41 8.99 11.75 -8.04
CA GLU A 41 10.24 11.31 -7.41
C GLU A 41 10.57 12.11 -6.16
N ASP A 42 10.41 13.43 -6.20
CA ASP A 42 10.65 14.30 -5.04
C ASP A 42 9.66 14.04 -3.90
N SER A 43 8.40 13.75 -4.23
CA SER A 43 7.39 13.35 -3.25
C SER A 43 7.74 12.01 -2.59
N VAL A 44 8.10 11.01 -3.39
CA VAL A 44 8.47 9.67 -2.90
C VAL A 44 9.78 9.70 -2.11
N GLN A 45 10.76 10.52 -2.50
CA GLN A 45 12.03 10.66 -1.79
C GLN A 45 11.82 11.12 -0.34
N LYS A 46 10.83 11.98 -0.08
CA LYS A 46 10.45 12.37 1.29
C LYS A 46 9.98 11.16 2.10
N CYS A 47 9.19 10.27 1.51
CA CYS A 47 8.77 9.02 2.16
C CYS A 47 9.94 8.06 2.41
N ILE A 48 10.87 7.93 1.45
CA ILE A 48 12.08 7.11 1.60
C ILE A 48 12.94 7.64 2.74
N GLN A 49 13.11 8.95 2.86
CA GLN A 49 13.86 9.56 3.96
C GLN A 49 13.22 9.29 5.32
N VAL A 50 11.87 9.29 5.40
CA VAL A 50 11.16 8.89 6.62
C VAL A 50 11.45 7.42 6.96
N ILE A 51 11.42 6.52 5.98
CA ILE A 51 11.76 5.11 6.18
C ILE A 51 13.20 4.95 6.65
N LYS A 52 14.16 5.67 6.05
CA LYS A 52 15.56 5.66 6.47
C LYS A 52 15.71 5.99 7.96
N ASN A 53 15.10 7.10 8.38
CA ASN A 53 15.15 7.54 9.78
C ASN A 53 14.49 6.52 10.72
N ILE A 54 13.39 5.89 10.30
CA ILE A 54 12.69 4.88 11.10
C ILE A 54 13.55 3.62 11.25
N VAL A 55 14.14 3.12 10.15
CA VAL A 55 14.96 1.91 10.13
C VAL A 55 16.22 2.06 11.00
N GLU A 56 16.80 3.26 11.04
CA GLU A 56 17.94 3.58 11.92
C GLU A 56 17.58 3.44 13.41
N ILE A 57 16.32 3.67 13.79
CA ILE A 57 15.81 3.58 15.16
C ILE A 57 15.27 2.17 15.47
N ASP A 58 14.50 1.60 14.54
CA ASP A 58 13.89 0.28 14.64
C ASP A 58 14.19 -0.54 13.37
N PRO A 59 15.22 -1.41 13.43
CA PRO A 59 15.60 -2.28 12.32
C PRO A 59 14.53 -3.27 11.87
N LYS A 60 13.41 -3.43 12.59
CA LYS A 60 12.30 -4.30 12.19
C LYS A 60 11.27 -3.59 11.30
N CYS A 61 11.34 -2.27 11.18
CA CYS A 61 10.49 -1.47 10.30
C CYS A 61 11.07 -1.37 8.87
N PRO A 62 10.25 -1.21 7.81
CA PRO A 62 8.80 -1.03 7.84
C PRO A 62 8.04 -2.34 8.04
N THR A 63 6.88 -2.26 8.70
CA THR A 63 5.98 -3.40 8.93
C THR A 63 4.63 -3.17 8.25
N LEU A 64 4.00 -4.27 7.80
CA LEU A 64 2.64 -4.22 7.27
C LEU A 64 1.65 -4.03 8.43
N LEU A 65 0.87 -2.95 8.40
CA LEU A 65 -0.13 -2.63 9.43
C LEU A 65 -1.42 -3.44 9.24
N ARG A 66 -1.31 -4.78 9.31
CA ARG A 66 -2.37 -5.75 8.96
C ARG A 66 -3.72 -5.40 9.58
N GLU A 67 -3.75 -5.14 10.89
CA GLU A 67 -4.99 -4.83 11.63
C GLU A 67 -5.68 -3.56 11.12
N LYS A 68 -4.92 -2.50 10.83
CA LYS A 68 -5.50 -1.26 10.28
C LYS A 68 -6.10 -1.48 8.89
N HIS A 69 -5.43 -2.27 8.05
CA HIS A 69 -5.95 -2.63 6.73
C HIS A 69 -7.22 -3.50 6.85
N LEU A 70 -7.24 -4.49 7.74
CA LEU A 70 -8.43 -5.32 7.98
C LEU A 70 -9.62 -4.48 8.46
N GLN A 71 -9.41 -3.56 9.39
CA GLN A 71 -10.47 -2.65 9.86
C GLN A 71 -11.03 -1.79 8.72
N PHE A 72 -10.16 -1.24 7.88
CA PHE A 72 -10.56 -0.46 6.71
C PHE A 72 -11.40 -1.30 5.72
N LEU A 73 -10.92 -2.51 5.40
CA LEU A 73 -11.56 -3.42 4.46
C LEU A 73 -12.93 -3.91 4.98
N LYS A 74 -13.00 -4.38 6.23
CA LYS A 74 -14.25 -4.83 6.86
C LYS A 74 -15.29 -3.71 6.93
N LYS A 75 -14.86 -2.48 7.19
CA LYS A 75 -15.74 -1.30 7.14
C LYS A 75 -16.28 -1.07 5.72
N GLY A 76 -15.44 -1.23 4.70
CA GLY A 76 -15.83 -1.09 3.30
C GLY A 76 -16.89 -2.11 2.83
N LEU A 77 -17.00 -3.28 3.45
CA LEU A 77 -18.05 -4.26 3.13
C LEU A 77 -19.43 -3.89 3.67
N THR A 78 -19.51 -2.96 4.62
CA THR A 78 -20.78 -2.58 5.26
C THR A 78 -21.29 -1.24 4.75
N VAL A 79 -20.49 -0.17 4.85
CA VAL A 79 -20.89 1.17 4.46
C VAL A 79 -19.75 1.85 3.71
N LEU A 80 -20.07 2.33 2.51
CA LEU A 80 -19.17 3.14 1.69
C LEU A 80 -19.51 4.63 1.85
N PRO A 81 -18.51 5.51 1.94
CA PRO A 81 -18.74 6.95 1.98
C PRO A 81 -19.30 7.46 0.65
N THR A 82 -20.05 8.57 0.68
CA THR A 82 -20.65 9.22 -0.51
C THR A 82 -19.61 9.58 -1.58
N SER A 83 -18.35 9.80 -1.20
CA SER A 83 -17.26 10.02 -2.16
C SER A 83 -17.03 8.86 -3.13
N LEU A 84 -17.49 7.64 -2.81
CA LEU A 84 -17.41 6.47 -3.68
C LEU A 84 -18.62 6.30 -4.58
N GLN A 85 -19.54 7.27 -4.65
CA GLN A 85 -20.70 7.22 -5.55
C GLN A 85 -20.29 7.06 -7.03
N VAL A 86 -19.13 7.57 -7.42
CA VAL A 86 -18.58 7.38 -8.79
C VAL A 86 -18.33 5.91 -9.14
N LEU A 87 -18.28 5.02 -8.13
CA LEU A 87 -18.09 3.58 -8.26
C LEU A 87 -19.40 2.78 -8.09
N ASP A 88 -20.57 3.42 -8.10
CA ASP A 88 -21.85 2.74 -7.87
C ASP A 88 -22.14 1.64 -8.93
N ALA A 89 -21.76 1.89 -10.18
CA ALA A 89 -21.83 0.89 -11.26
C ALA A 89 -20.75 -0.22 -11.14
N SER A 90 -19.78 -0.06 -10.23
CA SER A 90 -18.67 -0.98 -10.00
C SER A 90 -18.71 -1.65 -8.62
N ARG A 91 -19.89 -1.75 -7.99
CA ARG A 91 -20.03 -2.36 -6.66
C ARG A 91 -19.58 -3.82 -6.58
N ALA A 92 -19.77 -4.60 -7.64
CA ALA A 92 -19.25 -5.97 -7.70
C ALA A 92 -17.70 -6.00 -7.67
N TRP A 93 -17.05 -5.03 -8.33
CA TRP A 93 -15.59 -4.87 -8.27
C TRP A 93 -15.11 -4.47 -6.89
N LEU A 94 -15.83 -3.57 -6.20
CA LEU A 94 -15.52 -3.19 -4.83
C LEU A 94 -15.56 -4.40 -3.88
N VAL A 95 -16.60 -5.24 -4.00
CA VAL A 95 -16.69 -6.49 -3.22
C VAL A 95 -15.49 -7.40 -3.50
N TYR A 96 -15.14 -7.59 -4.77
CA TYR A 96 -13.97 -8.39 -5.15
C TYR A 96 -12.67 -7.84 -4.56
N TRP A 97 -12.38 -6.54 -4.73
CA TRP A 97 -11.15 -5.92 -4.23
C TRP A 97 -11.03 -6.03 -2.72
N ILE A 98 -12.14 -5.84 -2.00
CA ILE A 98 -12.14 -5.93 -0.55
C ILE A 98 -11.93 -7.37 -0.08
N LEU A 99 -12.70 -8.33 -0.60
CA LEU A 99 -12.55 -9.74 -0.23
C LEU A 99 -11.15 -10.27 -0.55
N HIS A 100 -10.61 -9.90 -1.72
CA HIS A 100 -9.27 -10.30 -2.10
C HIS A 100 -8.21 -9.69 -1.17
N GLY A 101 -8.36 -8.42 -0.79
CA GLY A 101 -7.47 -7.79 0.19
C GLY A 101 -7.50 -8.49 1.56
N ILE A 102 -8.68 -8.91 2.02
CA ILE A 102 -8.82 -9.68 3.28
C ILE A 102 -8.16 -11.06 3.15
N GLN A 103 -8.33 -11.73 2.01
CA GLN A 103 -7.69 -13.01 1.73
C GLN A 103 -6.15 -12.90 1.71
N LEU A 104 -5.58 -11.87 1.10
CA LEU A 104 -4.13 -11.62 1.11
C LEU A 104 -3.60 -11.35 2.53
N LEU A 105 -4.46 -10.84 3.41
CA LEU A 105 -4.19 -10.67 4.84
C LEU A 105 -4.51 -11.94 5.65
N ASP A 106 -4.76 -13.08 5.00
CA ASP A 106 -4.99 -14.38 5.63
C ASP A 106 -6.07 -14.34 6.74
N GLU A 107 -7.08 -13.47 6.56
CA GLU A 107 -8.17 -13.31 7.51
C GLU A 107 -9.41 -14.06 7.03
N PRO A 108 -10.01 -14.92 7.87
CA PRO A 108 -11.20 -15.67 7.49
C PRO A 108 -12.43 -14.77 7.38
N ILE A 109 -13.28 -15.06 6.39
CA ILE A 109 -14.60 -14.44 6.25
C ILE A 109 -15.63 -15.32 6.96
N THR A 110 -16.47 -14.72 7.81
CA THR A 110 -17.54 -15.43 8.51
C THR A 110 -18.60 -15.94 7.53
N GLU A 111 -19.22 -17.09 7.83
CA GLU A 111 -20.30 -17.65 6.98
C GLU A 111 -21.50 -16.71 6.82
N GLU A 112 -21.80 -15.93 7.87
CA GLU A 112 -22.82 -14.89 7.83
C GLU A 112 -22.47 -13.82 6.79
N LEU A 113 -21.24 -13.30 6.80
CA LEU A 113 -20.79 -12.28 5.84
C LEU A 113 -20.75 -12.84 4.41
N LYS A 114 -20.33 -14.10 4.22
CA LYS A 114 -20.39 -14.76 2.91
C LYS A 114 -21.82 -14.80 2.38
N THR A 115 -22.78 -15.17 3.23
CA THR A 115 -24.20 -15.25 2.86
C THR A 115 -24.73 -13.88 2.42
N HIS A 116 -24.43 -12.82 3.17
CA HIS A 116 -24.81 -11.45 2.82
C HIS A 116 -24.20 -10.99 1.49
N ILE A 117 -22.92 -11.30 1.25
CA ILE A 117 -22.25 -10.93 0.00
C ILE A 117 -22.84 -11.68 -1.19
N ILE A 118 -23.09 -12.98 -1.05
CA ILE A 118 -23.73 -13.78 -2.11
C ILE A 118 -25.12 -13.22 -2.44
N ALA A 119 -25.90 -12.84 -1.42
CA ALA A 119 -27.20 -12.22 -1.63
C ALA A 119 -27.10 -10.86 -2.32
N PHE A 120 -26.08 -10.06 -1.98
CA PHE A 120 -25.83 -8.76 -2.60
C PHE A 120 -25.43 -8.85 -4.09
N LEU A 121 -24.70 -9.89 -4.48
CA LEU A 121 -24.20 -10.07 -5.85
C LEU A 121 -25.19 -10.78 -6.80
N ARG A 122 -26.32 -11.28 -6.28
CA ARG A 122 -27.39 -11.91 -7.06
C ARG A 122 -28.34 -10.88 -7.64
#